data_AF-A0A2A6BT80-F1
#
_entry.id   AF-A0A2A6BT80-F1
#
_cell.length_a   1.000
_cell.length_b   1.000
_cell.length_c   1.000
_cell.angle_alpha   90.00
_cell.angle_beta   90.00
_cell.angle_gamma   90.00
#
_symmetry.space_group_name_H-M   'P 1'
#
loop_
_entity.id
_entity.type
_entity.pdbx_description
1 polymer ?
#
loop_
_entity_poly.entity_id
_entity_poly.type
_entity_poly.pdbx_seq_one_letter_code
_entity_poly.pdbx_strand_id
1 'polypeptide(L)'
;MHFSCICLAFFPLVAYGYNVHLYDDAFWDGRVHRVVSDECEDIPMKMKDEISSLNTHGTCIFIYKKRGCSGDWAVIAPGTYGHSNLKDISFDDIVRSIGPCKDLS
;
A
#
# COMPACT_ATOMS: atom_id res chain seq x y z
N MET A 1 -17.83 -46.95 19.78
CA MET A 1 -16.89 -45.84 20.05
C MET A 1 -16.37 -45.35 18.70
N HIS A 2 -16.99 -44.31 18.14
CA HIS A 2 -16.62 -43.75 16.85
C HIS A 2 -15.58 -42.64 17.09
N PHE A 3 -14.32 -42.87 16.68
CA PHE A 3 -13.28 -41.85 16.71
C PHE A 3 -13.43 -40.96 15.47
N SER A 4 -13.93 -39.74 15.67
CA SER A 4 -13.95 -38.70 14.66
C SER A 4 -12.56 -38.07 14.57
N CYS A 5 -11.90 -38.22 13.41
CA CYS A 5 -10.59 -37.66 13.14
C CYS A 5 -10.76 -36.22 12.65
N ILE A 6 -10.77 -35.26 13.57
CA ILE A 6 -10.79 -33.84 13.24
C ILE A 6 -9.36 -33.47 12.82
N CYS A 7 -9.11 -33.44 11.51
CA CYS A 7 -7.93 -32.80 10.95
C CYS A 7 -8.10 -31.29 11.15
N LEU A 8 -7.53 -30.75 12.23
CA LEU A 8 -7.33 -29.32 12.40
C LEU A 8 -6.32 -28.85 11.33
N ALA A 9 -6.82 -28.53 10.15
CA ALA A 9 -6.05 -27.82 9.15
C ALA A 9 -5.75 -26.43 9.72
N PHE A 10 -4.53 -26.25 10.26
CA PHE A 10 -3.92 -24.94 10.45
C PHE A 10 -3.71 -24.35 9.05
N PHE A 11 -4.76 -23.74 8.48
CA PHE A 11 -4.57 -22.81 7.39
C PHE A 11 -3.74 -21.66 7.97
N PRO A 12 -2.50 -21.40 7.48
CA PRO A 12 -1.83 -20.18 7.85
C PRO A 12 -2.76 -19.05 7.42
N LEU A 13 -3.17 -18.24 8.39
CA LEU A 13 -3.94 -17.04 8.14
C LEU A 13 -2.96 -16.11 7.41
N VAL A 14 -2.95 -16.18 6.07
CA VAL A 14 -2.15 -15.28 5.24
C VAL A 14 -2.79 -13.92 5.43
N ALA A 15 -2.27 -13.14 6.38
CA ALA A 15 -2.59 -11.74 6.50
C ALA A 15 -2.03 -11.07 5.24
N TYR A 16 -2.89 -10.71 4.30
CA TYR A 16 -2.54 -9.96 3.09
C TYR A 16 -2.31 -8.49 3.45
N GLY A 17 -1.29 -8.24 4.26
CA GLY A 17 -0.80 -6.91 4.56
C GLY A 17 0.10 -6.37 3.46
N TYR A 18 0.23 -5.05 3.41
CA TYR A 18 1.22 -4.37 2.60
C TYR A 18 2.25 -3.69 3.50
N ASN A 19 3.44 -3.47 2.93
CA ASN A 19 4.52 -2.73 3.56
C ASN A 19 5.02 -1.69 2.57
N VAL A 20 4.85 -0.41 2.87
CA VAL A 20 5.29 0.67 1.99
C VAL A 20 6.09 1.71 2.76
N HIS A 21 7.15 2.19 2.12
CA HIS A 21 7.84 3.41 2.50
C HIS A 21 7.38 4.55 1.58
N LEU A 22 6.90 5.62 2.18
CA LEU A 22 6.52 6.87 1.52
C LEU A 22 7.64 7.88 1.73
N TYR A 23 8.08 8.54 0.67
CA TYR A 23 9.18 9.49 0.67
C TYR A 23 8.69 10.86 0.23
N ASP A 24 9.18 11.91 0.87
CA ASP A 24 8.81 13.28 0.52
C ASP A 24 9.54 13.80 -0.73
N ASP A 25 10.71 13.23 -1.05
CA ASP A 25 11.44 13.49 -2.28
C ASP A 25 11.28 12.35 -3.30
N ALA A 26 11.59 12.66 -4.56
CA ALA A 26 11.69 11.66 -5.61
C ALA A 26 12.88 10.71 -5.38
N PHE A 27 12.88 9.58 -6.08
CA PHE A 27 13.93 8.57 -6.11
C PHE A 27 14.25 7.93 -4.74
N TRP A 28 13.22 7.81 -3.89
CA TRP A 28 13.29 7.22 -2.54
C TRP A 28 14.25 7.94 -1.59
N ASP A 29 14.31 9.27 -1.69
CA ASP A 29 15.14 10.14 -0.86
C ASP A 29 14.30 10.96 0.16
N GLY A 30 14.97 11.69 1.05
CA GLY A 30 14.32 12.61 1.98
C GLY A 30 13.72 11.92 3.23
N ARG A 31 12.67 12.52 3.80
CA ARG A 31 11.95 11.98 4.96
C ARG A 31 11.13 10.77 4.56
N VAL A 32 11.25 9.71 5.35
CA VAL A 32 10.51 8.45 5.14
C VAL A 32 9.41 8.25 6.18
N HIS A 33 8.25 7.81 5.72
CA HIS A 33 7.18 7.27 6.56
C HIS A 33 6.87 5.83 6.17
N ARG A 34 6.83 4.96 7.17
CA ARG A 34 6.62 3.53 6.97
C ARG A 34 5.18 3.19 7.33
N VAL A 35 4.49 2.52 6.44
CA VAL A 35 3.14 2.02 6.66
C VAL A 35 3.15 0.51 6.48
N VAL A 36 2.68 -0.19 7.52
CA VAL A 36 2.44 -1.63 7.50
C VAL A 36 1.02 -1.83 8.00
N SER A 37 0.13 -2.28 7.11
CA SER A 37 -1.29 -2.46 7.40
C SER A 37 -1.87 -3.50 6.44
N ASP A 38 -3.01 -4.08 6.78
CA ASP A 38 -3.86 -4.92 5.93
C ASP A 38 -5.17 -4.22 5.56
N GLU A 39 -5.32 -2.95 5.96
CA GLU A 39 -6.50 -2.14 5.74
C GLU A 39 -6.20 -0.85 4.96
N CYS A 40 -7.26 -0.11 4.65
CA CYS A 40 -7.12 1.23 4.09
C CYS A 40 -6.60 2.21 5.14
N GLU A 41 -5.50 2.90 4.84
CA GLU A 41 -4.89 3.89 5.71
C GLU A 41 -4.92 5.28 5.07
N ASP A 42 -5.32 6.28 5.85
CA ASP A 42 -5.18 7.67 5.47
C ASP A 42 -3.74 8.17 5.68
N ILE A 43 -3.25 8.99 4.75
CA ILE A 43 -1.98 9.69 4.95
C ILE A 43 -2.14 10.69 6.11
N PRO A 44 -1.23 10.69 7.10
CA PRO A 44 -1.26 11.64 8.20
C PRO A 44 -1.25 13.08 7.70
N MET A 45 -2.01 13.97 8.35
CA MET A 45 -2.14 15.38 7.92
C MET A 45 -0.79 16.13 7.87
N LYS A 46 0.22 15.67 8.62
CA LYS A 46 1.58 16.23 8.60
C LYS A 46 2.41 15.89 7.36
N MET A 47 1.94 14.96 6.53
CA MET A 47 2.58 14.52 5.28
C MET A 47 1.67 14.73 4.07
N LYS A 48 0.56 15.42 4.30
CA LYS A 48 -0.37 15.79 3.25
C LYS A 48 0.39 16.67 2.27
N ASP A 49 0.32 16.31 1.00
CA ASP A 49 0.92 17.05 -0.11
C ASP A 49 2.46 17.06 -0.10
N GLU A 50 3.07 15.98 0.40
CA GLU A 50 4.54 15.85 0.40
C GLU A 50 5.03 14.61 -0.35
N ILE A 51 4.19 13.61 -0.64
CA ILE A 51 4.67 12.30 -1.09
C ILE A 51 5.04 12.35 -2.58
N SER A 52 6.33 12.13 -2.87
CA SER A 52 6.92 12.22 -4.21
C SER A 52 7.44 10.88 -4.75
N SER A 53 7.74 9.91 -3.89
CA SER A 53 8.09 8.54 -4.30
C SER A 53 7.71 7.50 -3.24
N LEU A 54 7.65 6.23 -3.64
CA LEU A 54 7.29 5.14 -2.73
C LEU A 54 7.94 3.81 -3.09
N ASN A 55 8.21 2.99 -2.08
CA ASN A 55 8.76 1.64 -2.24
C ASN A 55 7.85 0.63 -1.53
N THR A 56 7.27 -0.31 -2.28
CA THR A 56 6.31 -1.29 -1.76
C THR A 56 6.94 -2.56 -1.20
N HIS A 57 8.28 -2.68 -1.19
CA HIS A 57 9.01 -3.85 -0.65
C HIS A 57 8.49 -5.20 -1.16
N GLY A 58 8.08 -5.28 -2.42
CA GLY A 58 7.54 -6.51 -3.01
C GLY A 58 6.04 -6.70 -2.83
N THR A 59 5.35 -5.80 -2.14
CA THR A 59 3.88 -5.81 -1.96
C THR A 59 3.17 -4.98 -3.04
N CYS A 60 1.86 -5.17 -3.17
CA CYS A 60 1.01 -4.43 -4.10
C CYS A 60 0.07 -3.52 -3.29
N ILE A 61 -0.03 -2.25 -3.70
CA ILE A 61 -0.94 -1.28 -3.09
C ILE A 61 -1.74 -0.51 -4.14
N PHE A 62 -2.89 0.00 -3.71
CA PHE A 62 -3.55 1.13 -4.35
C PHE A 62 -3.16 2.43 -3.63
N ILE A 63 -2.89 3.48 -4.40
CA ILE A 63 -2.78 4.85 -3.90
C ILE A 63 -3.98 5.67 -4.39
N TYR A 64 -4.52 6.54 -3.55
CA TYR A 64 -5.76 7.28 -3.82
C TYR A 64 -5.60 8.79 -3.62
N LYS A 65 -6.29 9.59 -4.44
CA LYS A 65 -6.32 11.06 -4.33
C LYS A 65 -7.27 11.60 -3.26
N LYS A 66 -8.09 10.73 -2.63
CA LYS A 66 -8.96 11.10 -1.50
C LYS A 66 -8.74 10.17 -0.32
N ARG A 67 -9.22 10.60 0.86
CA ARG A 67 -9.18 9.82 2.10
C ARG A 67 -10.12 8.61 2.02
N GLY A 68 -9.86 7.60 2.83
CA GLY A 68 -10.67 6.38 2.91
C GLY A 68 -10.70 5.56 1.63
N CYS A 69 -9.57 5.48 0.91
CA CYS A 69 -9.38 4.68 -0.30
C CYS A 69 -10.45 4.94 -1.37
N SER A 70 -10.64 6.23 -1.70
CA SER A 70 -11.70 6.68 -2.60
C SER A 70 -11.19 7.65 -3.66
N GLY A 71 -12.02 7.89 -4.69
CA GLY A 71 -11.66 8.74 -5.82
C GLY A 71 -10.69 8.09 -6.79
N ASP A 72 -9.97 8.90 -7.56
CA ASP A 72 -8.97 8.43 -8.51
C ASP A 72 -7.87 7.66 -7.80
N TRP A 73 -7.44 6.57 -8.44
CA TRP A 73 -6.45 5.65 -7.90
C TRP A 73 -5.42 5.22 -8.95
N ALA A 74 -4.29 4.72 -8.47
CA ALA A 74 -3.30 4.00 -9.25
C ALA A 74 -2.83 2.75 -8.48
N VAL A 75 -2.47 1.70 -9.21
CA VAL A 75 -1.85 0.49 -8.65
C VAL A 75 -0.34 0.66 -8.67
N ILE A 76 0.30 0.34 -7.55
CA ILE A 76 1.75 0.33 -7.42
C ILE A 76 2.16 -1.06 -6.95
N ALA A 77 2.81 -1.80 -7.85
CA ALA A 77 3.22 -3.18 -7.65
C ALA A 77 4.63 -3.41 -8.18
N PRO A 78 5.35 -4.46 -7.73
CA PRO A 78 6.71 -4.71 -8.19
C PRO A 78 6.79 -4.79 -9.72
N GLY A 79 7.70 -4.00 -10.30
CA GLY A 79 7.87 -3.92 -11.76
C GLY A 79 6.93 -2.95 -12.48
N THR A 80 5.97 -2.31 -11.80
CA THR A 80 5.20 -1.21 -12.41
C THR A 80 6.04 0.07 -12.49
N TYR A 81 5.66 0.98 -13.38
CA TYR A 81 6.33 2.27 -13.56
C TYR A 81 5.90 3.30 -12.50
N GLY A 82 6.71 4.35 -12.26
CA GLY A 82 6.34 5.50 -11.42
C GLY A 82 6.66 5.40 -9.92
N HIS A 83 7.20 4.28 -9.43
CA HIS A 83 7.54 4.10 -7.99
C HIS A 83 8.56 5.12 -7.51
N SER A 84 9.58 5.39 -8.34
CA SER A 84 10.65 6.32 -8.02
C SER A 84 10.26 7.78 -8.20
N ASN A 85 9.15 8.10 -8.85
CA ASN A 85 8.73 9.48 -9.07
C ASN A 85 7.25 9.53 -9.41
N LEU A 86 6.43 9.95 -8.44
CA LEU A 86 4.97 9.95 -8.59
C LEU A 86 4.47 11.01 -9.57
N LYS A 87 5.31 11.96 -9.99
CA LYS A 87 4.99 12.87 -11.12
C LYS A 87 4.71 12.09 -12.38
N ASP A 88 5.42 10.97 -12.58
CA ASP A 88 5.34 10.15 -13.78
C ASP A 88 3.98 9.45 -13.94
N ILE A 89 3.20 9.36 -12.85
CA ILE A 89 1.85 8.81 -12.83
C ILE A 89 0.80 9.82 -12.35
N SER A 90 1.15 11.11 -12.26
CA SER A 90 0.27 12.19 -11.79
C SER A 90 -0.28 11.99 -10.36
N PHE A 91 0.53 11.46 -9.45
CA PHE A 91 0.22 11.28 -8.02
C PHE A 91 1.15 12.03 -7.05
N ASP A 92 2.09 12.81 -7.58
CA ASP A 92 2.98 13.68 -6.81
C ASP A 92 2.20 14.64 -5.90
N ASP A 93 2.58 14.72 -4.62
CA ASP A 93 2.02 15.64 -3.63
C ASP A 93 0.48 15.61 -3.51
N ILE A 94 -0.16 14.49 -3.87
CA ILE A 94 -1.63 14.40 -3.81
C ILE A 94 -2.16 13.08 -3.25
N VAL A 95 -1.29 12.11 -2.93
CA VAL A 95 -1.70 10.87 -2.26
C VAL A 95 -2.35 11.20 -0.91
N ARG A 96 -3.56 10.66 -0.68
CA ARG A 96 -4.37 10.90 0.53
C ARG A 96 -4.69 9.66 1.33
N SER A 97 -4.73 8.51 0.67
CA SER A 97 -4.87 7.22 1.34
C SER A 97 -4.24 6.13 0.49
N ILE A 98 -3.94 5.01 1.15
CA ILE A 98 -3.32 3.84 0.56
C ILE A 98 -4.03 2.59 1.10
N GLY A 99 -4.07 1.54 0.30
CA GLY A 99 -4.70 0.29 0.72
C GLY A 99 -4.09 -0.91 0.02
N PRO A 100 -4.36 -2.13 0.51
CA PRO A 100 -3.86 -3.34 -0.12
C PRO A 100 -4.47 -3.48 -1.51
N CYS A 101 -3.71 -4.05 -2.44
CA CYS A 101 -4.33 -4.72 -3.58
C CYS A 101 -5.12 -5.91 -3.04
N LYS A 102 -6.42 -5.72 -2.77
CA LYS A 102 -7.31 -6.87 -2.59
C LYS A 102 -7.19 -7.68 -3.86
N ASP A 103 -7.15 -9.01 -3.73
CA ASP A 103 -7.17 -9.92 -4.87
C ASP A 103 -8.22 -9.37 -5.85
N LEU A 104 -7.76 -8.99 -7.04
CA LEU A 104 -8.66 -8.72 -8.16
C LEU A 104 -9.38 -10.05 -8.39
N SER A 105 -10.50 -10.22 -7.66
CA SER A 105 -11.40 -11.37 -7.58
C SER A 105 -11.03 -12.58 -8.44
#